data_AF-A0A392TLD7-F1
#
_entry.id   AF-A0A392TLD7-F1
#
_cell.length_a   1.000
_cell.length_b   1.000
_cell.length_c   1.000
_cell.angle_alpha   90.00
_cell.angle_beta   90.00
_cell.angle_gamma   90.00
#
_symmetry.space_group_name_H-M   'P 1'
#
loop_
_entity.id
_entity.type
_entity.pdbx_description
1 polymer ?
#
loop_
_entity_poly.entity_id
_entity_poly.type
_entity_poly.pdbx_seq_one_letter_code
_entity_poly.pdbx_strand_id
1 'polypeptide(L)'
;AEYAVKFESLCAFSPHYNTVETEDDKCVKFESGLRLDIKHLIGFSEIRNFATLVAKSRICDEDGKAKSNFYKAMSDKKGKGQDRGKPY
;
A
#
# COMPACT_ATOMS: atom_id res chain seq x y z
N ALA A 1 -2.79 5.13 0.48
CA ALA A 1 -3.82 5.35 1.51
C ALA A 1 -5.14 5.88 0.92
N GLU A 2 -5.12 6.90 0.05
CA GLU A 2 -6.36 7.52 -0.50
C GLU A 2 -7.28 6.55 -1.26
N TYR A 3 -6.72 5.56 -1.96
CA TYR A 3 -7.50 4.51 -2.62
C TYR A 3 -8.38 3.74 -1.62
N ALA A 4 -7.79 3.35 -0.48
CA ALA A 4 -8.49 2.58 0.53
C ALA A 4 -9.68 3.35 1.12
N VAL A 5 -9.47 4.63 1.41
CA VAL A 5 -10.51 5.54 1.94
C VAL A 5 -11.64 5.75 0.92
N LYS A 6 -11.32 5.93 -0.37
CA LYS A 6 -12.33 6.08 -1.43
C LYS A 6 -13.16 4.81 -1.59
N PHE A 7 -12.51 3.65 -1.57
CA PHE A 7 -13.21 2.37 -1.70
C PHE A 7 -14.10 2.08 -0.48
N GLU A 8 -13.61 2.36 0.73
CA GLU A 8 -14.40 2.25 1.97
C GLU A 8 -15.62 3.17 1.93
N SER A 9 -15.44 4.41 1.47
CA SER A 9 -16.56 5.35 1.27
C SER A 9 -17.60 4.78 0.31
N LEU A 10 -17.18 4.26 -0.86
CA LEU A 10 -18.08 3.62 -1.83
C LEU A 10 -18.84 2.44 -1.22
N CYS A 11 -18.18 1.65 -0.38
CA CYS A 11 -18.81 0.53 0.33
C CYS A 11 -19.83 0.99 1.38
N ALA A 12 -19.60 2.13 2.04
CA ALA A 12 -20.55 2.72 2.96
C ALA A 12 -21.81 3.25 2.25
N PHE A 13 -21.68 3.72 1.01
CA PHE A 13 -22.81 4.18 0.19
C PHE A 13 -23.70 3.05 -0.34
N SER A 14 -23.22 1.81 -0.40
CA SER A 14 -23.96 0.69 -0.95
C SER A 14 -24.05 -0.48 0.04
N PRO A 15 -25.08 -0.51 0.91
CA PRO A 15 -25.22 -1.52 1.96
C PRO A 15 -25.38 -2.95 1.43
N HIS A 16 -25.71 -3.11 0.14
CA HIS A 16 -25.78 -4.40 -0.55
C HIS A 16 -24.42 -5.14 -0.60
N TYR A 17 -23.30 -4.44 -0.41
CA TYR A 17 -21.96 -5.04 -0.34
C TYR A 17 -21.50 -5.38 1.09
N ASN A 18 -22.36 -5.27 2.10
CA ASN A 18 -22.01 -5.57 3.50
C ASN A 18 -22.44 -6.98 3.95
N THR A 19 -22.89 -7.84 3.03
CA THR A 19 -23.20 -9.23 3.34
C THR A 19 -21.91 -10.06 3.38
N VAL A 20 -21.82 -11.01 4.30
CA VAL A 20 -20.67 -11.93 4.43
C VAL A 20 -20.38 -12.70 3.13
N GLU A 21 -21.43 -13.01 2.36
CA GLU A 21 -21.31 -13.71 1.07
C GLU A 21 -20.64 -12.85 -0.01
N THR A 22 -20.65 -11.52 0.13
CA THR A 22 -19.99 -10.58 -0.79
C THR A 22 -18.68 -10.02 -0.25
N GLU A 23 -18.28 -10.34 0.98
CA GLU A 23 -17.01 -9.86 1.56
C GLU A 23 -15.79 -10.34 0.77
N ASP A 24 -15.80 -11.58 0.28
CA ASP A 24 -14.71 -12.13 -0.53
C ASP A 24 -14.59 -11.37 -1.86
N ASP A 25 -15.72 -11.20 -2.57
CA ASP A 25 -15.78 -10.42 -3.82
C ASP A 25 -15.32 -8.97 -3.60
N LYS A 26 -15.65 -8.39 -2.44
CA LYS A 26 -15.21 -7.06 -2.01
C LYS A 26 -13.70 -7.00 -1.80
N CYS A 27 -13.11 -8.03 -1.19
CA CYS A 27 -11.67 -8.17 -1.01
C CYS A 27 -10.96 -8.32 -2.35
N VAL A 28 -11.46 -9.20 -3.24
CA VAL A 28 -10.91 -9.40 -4.59
C VAL A 28 -10.93 -8.10 -5.40
N LYS A 29 -12.06 -7.36 -5.39
CA LYS A 29 -12.15 -6.06 -6.05
C LYS A 29 -11.19 -5.05 -5.46
N PHE A 30 -11.07 -5.01 -4.13
CA PHE A 30 -10.13 -4.11 -3.46
C PHE A 30 -8.69 -4.40 -3.87
N GLU A 31 -8.26 -5.66 -3.82
CA GLU A 31 -6.92 -6.13 -4.20
C GLU A 31 -6.60 -5.88 -5.66
N SER A 32 -7.60 -5.96 -6.54
CA SER A 32 -7.42 -5.69 -7.97
C SER A 32 -6.95 -4.26 -8.26
N GLY A 33 -7.36 -3.28 -7.44
CA GLY A 33 -6.97 -1.88 -7.57
C GLY A 33 -5.78 -1.45 -6.70
N LEU A 34 -5.19 -2.38 -5.93
CA LEU A 34 -3.97 -2.10 -5.18
C LEU A 34 -2.75 -2.01 -6.11
N ARG A 35 -1.79 -1.16 -5.73
CA ARG A 35 -0.47 -1.13 -6.37
C ARG A 35 0.22 -2.48 -6.21
N LEU A 36 0.95 -2.93 -7.23
CA LEU A 36 1.63 -4.23 -7.25
C LEU A 36 2.50 -4.49 -6.00
N ASP A 37 3.20 -3.48 -5.49
CA ASP A 37 4.05 -3.62 -4.29
C ASP A 37 3.23 -3.97 -3.04
N ILE A 38 2.08 -3.30 -2.87
CA ILE A 38 1.16 -3.54 -1.76
C ILE A 38 0.40 -4.86 -1.99
N LYS A 39 -0.05 -5.10 -3.22
CA LYS A 39 -0.79 -6.30 -3.62
C LYS A 39 0.02 -7.56 -3.36
N HIS A 40 1.32 -7.58 -3.67
CA HIS A 40 2.16 -8.73 -3.35
C HIS A 40 2.21 -8.96 -1.83
N LEU A 41 2.47 -7.92 -1.04
CA LEU A 41 2.61 -8.05 0.40
C LEU A 41 1.31 -8.52 1.08
N ILE A 42 0.17 -8.06 0.57
CA ILE A 42 -1.16 -8.41 1.05
C ILE A 42 -1.62 -9.78 0.55
N GLY A 43 -1.34 -10.14 -0.71
CA GLY A 43 -1.74 -11.41 -1.32
C GLY A 43 -1.13 -12.63 -0.64
N PHE A 44 0.04 -12.50 0.00
CA PHE A 44 0.61 -13.57 0.84
C PHE A 44 -0.15 -13.80 2.15
N SER A 45 -0.96 -12.85 2.60
CA SER A 45 -1.69 -12.96 3.87
C SER A 45 -3.08 -13.60 3.74
N GLU A 46 -3.53 -13.92 2.52
CA GLU A 46 -4.84 -14.55 2.21
C GLU A 46 -6.00 -14.01 3.07
N ILE A 47 -6.13 -12.68 3.12
CA ILE A 47 -7.06 -12.00 4.04
C ILE A 47 -8.46 -12.00 3.44
N ARG A 48 -9.39 -12.69 4.10
CA ARG A 48 -10.81 -12.77 3.68
C ARG A 48 -11.75 -11.81 4.43
N ASN A 49 -11.20 -10.98 5.32
CA ASN A 49 -11.96 -9.98 6.06
C ASN A 49 -11.66 -8.58 5.52
N PHE A 50 -12.69 -7.87 5.08
CA PHE A 50 -12.51 -6.60 4.39
C PHE A 50 -11.88 -5.52 5.28
N ALA A 51 -12.32 -5.40 6.54
CA ALA A 51 -11.78 -4.41 7.48
C ALA A 51 -10.29 -4.65 7.76
N THR A 52 -9.89 -5.92 7.92
CA THR A 52 -8.49 -6.31 8.13
C THR A 52 -7.65 -6.04 6.89
N LEU A 53 -8.18 -6.35 5.70
CA LEU A 53 -7.52 -6.10 4.42
C LEU A 53 -7.22 -4.62 4.23
N VAL A 54 -8.21 -3.76 4.47
CA VAL A 54 -8.07 -2.30 4.39
C VAL A 54 -7.02 -1.81 5.39
N ALA A 55 -7.08 -2.24 6.64
CA ALA A 55 -6.12 -1.85 7.66
C ALA A 55 -4.68 -2.25 7.30
N LYS A 56 -4.46 -3.51 6.88
CA LYS A 56 -3.12 -3.96 6.47
C LYS A 56 -2.64 -3.23 5.22
N SER A 57 -3.50 -3.01 4.22
CA SER A 57 -3.13 -2.30 3.00
C SER A 57 -2.66 -0.87 3.28
N ARG A 58 -3.30 -0.21 4.26
CA ARG A 58 -2.89 1.12 4.72
C ARG A 58 -1.51 1.10 5.36
N ILE A 59 -1.26 0.15 6.26
CA ILE A 59 0.06 -0.01 6.90
C ILE A 59 1.15 -0.26 5.85
N CYS A 60 0.89 -1.12 4.87
CA CYS A 60 1.84 -1.44 3.81
C CYS A 60 2.11 -0.26 2.87
N ASP A 61 1.10 0.57 2.59
CA ASP A 61 1.27 1.81 1.81
C ASP A 61 2.15 2.83 2.54
N GLU A 62 1.97 2.98 3.85
CA GLU A 62 2.77 3.87 4.70
C GLU A 62 4.22 3.34 4.84
N ASP A 63 4.40 2.04 5.08
CA ASP A 63 5.72 1.40 5.16
C ASP A 63 6.48 1.50 3.82
N GLY A 64 5.81 1.25 2.69
CA GLY A 64 6.40 1.40 1.36
C GLY A 64 6.87 2.83 1.09
N LYS A 65 6.11 3.84 1.53
CA LYS A 65 6.49 5.25 1.44
C LYS A 65 7.67 5.58 2.36
N ALA A 66 7.66 5.07 3.60
CA ALA A 66 8.75 5.26 4.56
C ALA A 66 10.06 4.66 4.04
N LYS A 67 9.99 3.44 3.49
CA LYS A 67 11.11 2.75 2.86
C LYS A 67 11.67 3.54 1.66
N SER A 68 10.80 4.01 0.76
CA SER A 68 11.22 4.85 -0.37
C SER A 68 11.92 6.13 0.09
N ASN A 69 11.35 6.82 1.09
CA ASN A 69 11.95 8.03 1.67
C ASN A 69 13.32 7.74 2.30
N PHE A 70 13.47 6.63 3.01
CA PHE A 70 14.73 6.21 3.64
C PHE A 70 15.84 6.01 2.59
N TYR A 71 15.57 5.24 1.53
CA TYR A 71 16.56 5.01 0.48
C TYR A 71 16.90 6.27 -0.29
N LYS A 72 15.92 7.15 -0.54
CA LYS A 72 16.17 8.47 -1.15
C LYS A 72 17.10 9.31 -0.28
N ALA A 73 16.81 9.45 1.00
CA ALA A 73 17.67 10.17 1.94
C ALA A 73 19.09 9.57 2.03
N MET A 74 19.22 8.25 1.89
CA MET A 74 20.51 7.56 1.85
C MET A 74 21.27 7.83 0.54
N SER A 75 20.60 7.85 -0.61
CA SER A 75 21.24 8.16 -1.90
C SER A 75 21.65 9.63 -2.02
N ASP A 76 20.84 10.57 -1.51
CA ASP A 76 21.17 12.00 -1.47
C ASP A 76 22.44 12.28 -0.65
N LYS A 77 22.62 11.58 0.49
CA LYS A 77 23.84 11.68 1.29
C LYS A 77 25.07 11.12 0.58
N LYS A 78 24.91 10.08 -0.24
CA LYS A 78 26.01 9.47 -1.02
C LYS A 78 26.41 10.32 -2.23
N GLY A 79 25.46 11.01 -2.87
CA GLY A 79 25.70 11.90 -4.00
C GLY A 79 26.52 13.17 -3.67
N LYS A 80 26.51 13.63 -2.42
CA LYS A 80 27.32 14.79 -1.98
C LYS A 80 28.78 14.47 -1.65
N GLY A 81 29.20 13.19 -1.71
CA GLY A 81 30.55 12.76 -1.36
C GLY A 81 31.51 12.52 -2.52
N GLN A 82 31.08 12.67 -3.78
CA GLN A 82 31.90 12.38 -4.97
C GLN A 82 32.50 13.62 -5.65
N ASP A 83 32.35 14.81 -5.06
CA ASP A 83 33.19 15.97 -5.39
C ASP A 83 34.45 15.99 -4.51
N ARG A 84 35.17 14.87 -4.51
CA ARG A 84 36.59 14.89 -4.15
C ARG A 84 37.32 14.57 -5.44
N GLY A 85 37.43 15.61 -6.26
CA GLY A 85 38.36 15.67 -7.37
C GLY A 85 39.70 15.13 -6.90
N LYS A 86 40.27 14.22 -7.71
CA LYS A 86 41.64 13.74 -7.52
C LYS A 86 42.55 14.97 -7.40
N PRO A 87 43.24 15.20 -6.27
CA PRO A 87 44.40 16.06 -6.30
C PRO A 87 45.50 15.29 -7.04
N TYR A 88 46.13 16.00 -7.96
CA TYR A 88 47.21 15.58 -8.86
C TYR A 88 48.15 14.50 -8.32
#